data_AF-A0A524QVC6-F1
#
_entry.id   AF-A0A524QVC6-F1
#
_cell.length_a   1.000
_cell.length_b   1.000
_cell.length_c   1.000
_cell.angle_alpha   90.00
_cell.angle_beta   90.00
_cell.angle_gamma   90.00
#
_symmetry.space_group_name_H-M   'P 1'
#
loop_
_entity.id
_entity.type
_entity.pdbx_description
1 polymer ?
#
loop_
_entity_poly.entity_id
_entity_poly.type
_entity_poly.pdbx_seq_one_letter_code
_entity_poly.pdbx_strand_id
1 'polypeptide(L)'
;MASIPIESLDRVKGGILGVVRKANPIFIDGQPAEPVLARADFVTLGPGGVIVRPEPVTESLDDGIIGLTLVYETPGMADEIRIDWRLFSEAVRKIEATTTDPFGGATMTLEPEKNALTW
;
A
#
# COMPACT_ATOMS: atom_id res chain seq x y z
N MET A 1 10.03 -13.49 -20.79
CA MET A 1 9.42 -12.66 -19.73
C MET A 1 10.42 -12.55 -18.60
N ALA A 2 10.61 -11.36 -18.06
CA ALA A 2 11.55 -11.17 -16.97
C ALA A 2 10.89 -11.67 -15.66
N SER A 3 11.68 -12.22 -14.75
CA SER A 3 11.16 -12.83 -13.52
C SER A 3 12.00 -12.48 -12.29
N ILE A 4 11.37 -12.61 -11.13
CA ILE A 4 11.98 -12.47 -9.81
C ILE A 4 12.14 -13.89 -9.24
N PRO A 5 13.36 -14.40 -9.07
CA PRO A 5 13.57 -15.72 -8.51
C PRO A 5 13.30 -15.74 -6.99
N ILE A 6 12.98 -16.91 -6.45
CA ILE A 6 12.52 -17.10 -5.05
C ILE A 6 13.49 -16.48 -4.04
N GLU A 7 14.79 -16.69 -4.24
CA GLU A 7 15.86 -16.17 -3.38
C GLU A 7 15.95 -14.63 -3.36
N SER A 8 15.34 -13.94 -4.32
CA SER A 8 15.33 -12.48 -4.40
C SER A 8 14.06 -11.85 -3.81
N LEU A 9 13.02 -12.64 -3.51
CA LEU A 9 11.71 -12.11 -3.14
C LEU A 9 11.76 -11.23 -1.89
N ASP A 10 12.49 -11.65 -0.85
CA ASP A 10 12.57 -10.88 0.41
C ASP A 10 13.30 -9.55 0.23
N ARG A 11 14.34 -9.53 -0.61
CA ARG A 11 15.04 -8.29 -0.97
C ARG A 11 14.12 -7.34 -1.74
N VAL A 12 13.33 -7.87 -2.68
CA VAL A 12 12.37 -7.07 -3.46
C VAL A 12 11.28 -6.50 -2.56
N LYS A 13 10.69 -7.33 -1.69
CA LYS A 13 9.71 -6.92 -0.68
C LYS A 13 10.24 -5.76 0.18
N GLY A 14 11.45 -5.90 0.72
CA GLY A 14 12.09 -4.86 1.53
C GLY A 14 12.36 -3.57 0.75
N GLY A 15 12.83 -3.68 -0.50
CA GLY A 15 13.07 -2.54 -1.38
C GLY A 15 11.80 -1.75 -1.69
N ILE A 16 10.72 -2.44 -2.08
CA ILE A 16 9.43 -1.82 -2.40
C ILE A 16 8.83 -1.16 -1.16
N LEU A 17 8.86 -1.84 -0.01
CA LEU A 17 8.39 -1.27 1.26
C LEU A 17 9.14 0.02 1.61
N GLY A 18 10.46 0.04 1.38
CA GLY A 18 11.29 1.23 1.60
C GLY A 18 10.95 2.38 0.66
N VAL A 19 10.64 2.11 -0.61
CA VAL A 19 10.17 3.12 -1.57
C VAL A 19 8.83 3.70 -1.12
N VAL A 20 7.86 2.83 -0.81
CA VAL A 20 6.49 3.25 -0.45
C VAL A 20 6.47 4.08 0.83
N ARG A 21 7.19 3.68 1.88
CA ARG A 21 7.25 4.45 3.13
C ARG A 21 7.87 5.84 2.95
N LYS A 22 8.86 5.97 2.06
CA LYS A 22 9.49 7.28 1.77
C LYS A 22 8.61 8.17 0.90
N ALA A 23 7.89 7.58 -0.05
CA ALA A 23 7.08 8.33 -1.00
C ALA A 23 5.72 8.73 -0.43
N ASN A 24 5.15 7.94 0.47
CA ASN A 24 3.79 8.11 0.95
C ASN A 24 3.75 8.40 2.46
N PRO A 25 4.03 9.65 2.89
CA PRO A 25 3.95 10.00 4.29
C PRO A 25 2.51 9.91 4.79
N ILE A 26 2.37 9.42 6.02
CA ILE A 26 1.10 9.32 6.74
C ILE A 26 1.15 10.26 7.93
N PHE A 27 0.06 10.98 8.15
CA PHE A 27 -0.16 11.86 9.28
C PHE A 27 -1.38 11.39 10.05
N ILE A 28 -1.27 11.39 11.38
CA ILE A 28 -2.36 11.08 12.31
C ILE A 28 -2.46 12.27 13.25
N ASP A 29 -3.64 12.89 13.32
CA ASP A 29 -3.92 14.09 14.11
C ASP A 29 -2.89 15.22 13.84
N GLY A 30 -2.52 15.38 12.55
CA GLY A 30 -1.56 16.36 12.06
C GLY A 30 -0.08 16.04 12.34
N GLN A 31 0.23 14.93 13.03
CA GLN A 31 1.61 14.52 13.31
C GLN A 31 2.10 13.43 12.34
N PRO A 32 3.35 13.47 11.85
CA PRO A 32 3.92 12.38 11.07
C PRO A 32 3.90 11.07 11.86
N ALA A 33 3.40 10.01 11.25
CA ALA A 33 3.28 8.69 11.86
C ALA A 33 4.19 7.67 11.17
N GLU A 34 4.75 6.77 11.96
CA GLU A 34 5.51 5.61 11.47
C GLU A 34 4.78 4.32 11.86
N PRO A 35 4.73 3.32 10.97
CA PRO A 35 4.01 2.09 11.25
C PRO A 35 4.76 1.25 12.29
N VAL A 36 4.01 0.67 13.22
CA VAL A 36 4.53 -0.32 14.19
C VAL A 36 4.79 -1.67 13.51
N LEU A 37 4.06 -1.96 12.43
CA LEU A 37 4.27 -3.13 11.59
C LEU A 37 4.19 -2.72 10.12
N ALA A 38 5.16 -3.17 9.33
CA ALA A 38 5.18 -2.97 7.89
C ALA A 38 5.54 -4.28 7.21
N ARG A 39 4.63 -4.82 6.39
CA ARG A 39 4.79 -6.10 5.68
C ARG A 39 4.50 -5.92 4.19
N ALA A 40 5.19 -6.73 3.39
CA ALA A 40 4.97 -6.84 1.96
C ALA A 40 4.79 -8.31 1.58
N ASP A 41 3.76 -8.61 0.81
CA ASP A 41 3.43 -9.96 0.39
C ASP A 41 3.15 -10.01 -1.10
N PHE A 42 3.66 -11.05 -1.77
CA PHE A 42 3.17 -11.36 -3.10
C PHE A 42 1.76 -11.95 -2.98
N VAL A 43 0.87 -11.47 -3.83
CA VAL A 43 -0.55 -11.80 -3.79
C VAL A 43 -1.02 -12.31 -5.14
N THR A 44 -2.20 -12.90 -5.16
CA THR A 44 -2.95 -13.22 -6.38
C THR A 44 -4.34 -12.61 -6.29
N LEU A 45 -4.98 -12.44 -7.45
CA LEU A 45 -6.38 -12.04 -7.52
C LEU A 45 -7.25 -13.29 -7.66
N GLY A 46 -8.19 -13.45 -6.74
CA GLY A 46 -9.21 -14.49 -6.78
C GLY A 46 -10.62 -13.90 -6.81
N PRO A 47 -11.66 -14.76 -6.83
CA PRO A 47 -13.06 -14.31 -6.86
C PRO A 47 -13.47 -13.43 -5.67
N GLY A 48 -12.77 -13.55 -4.54
CA GLY A 48 -12.98 -12.74 -3.33
C GLY A 48 -12.04 -11.54 -3.21
N GLY A 49 -11.25 -11.22 -4.24
CA GLY A 49 -10.28 -10.13 -4.23
C GLY A 49 -8.84 -10.60 -4.02
N VAL A 50 -8.06 -9.81 -3.30
CA VAL A 50 -6.62 -10.03 -3.09
C VAL A 50 -6.39 -11.17 -2.09
N ILE A 51 -5.57 -12.16 -2.46
CA ILE A 51 -5.24 -13.33 -1.63
C ILE A 51 -3.72 -13.38 -1.44
N VAL A 52 -3.26 -13.45 -0.19
CA VAL A 52 -1.83 -13.64 0.12
C VAL A 52 -1.40 -15.04 -0.31
N ARG A 53 -0.26 -15.12 -1.00
CA ARG A 53 0.33 -16.40 -1.40
C ARG A 53 1.23 -16.93 -0.27
N PRO A 54 0.90 -18.07 0.35
CA PRO A 54 1.68 -18.59 1.48
C PRO A 54 3.02 -19.20 1.03
N GLU A 55 3.03 -19.84 -0.15
CA GLU A 55 4.22 -20.48 -0.71
C GLU A 55 4.92 -19.55 -1.70
N PRO A 56 6.23 -19.31 -1.56
CA PRO A 56 6.98 -18.48 -2.48
C PRO A 56 7.15 -19.19 -3.83
N VAL A 57 6.97 -18.44 -4.91
CA VAL A 57 7.24 -18.92 -6.28
C VAL A 57 8.08 -17.89 -7.02
N THR A 58 8.63 -18.29 -8.17
CA THR A 58 9.18 -17.32 -9.11
C THR A 58 8.08 -16.38 -9.59
N GLU A 59 8.23 -15.08 -9.38
CA GLU A 59 7.23 -14.07 -9.74
C GLU A 59 7.52 -13.45 -11.11
N SER A 60 6.46 -13.07 -11.83
CA SER A 60 6.58 -12.27 -13.06
C SER A 60 7.00 -10.84 -12.70
N LEU A 61 7.97 -10.27 -13.42
CA LEU A 61 8.25 -8.84 -13.30
C LEU A 61 7.17 -7.98 -13.96
N ASP A 62 6.45 -8.55 -14.94
CA ASP A 62 5.46 -7.82 -15.74
C ASP A 62 4.07 -7.87 -15.07
N ASP A 63 3.73 -8.99 -14.41
CA ASP A 63 2.39 -9.26 -13.89
C ASP A 63 2.33 -9.48 -12.36
N GLY A 64 3.49 -9.49 -11.69
CA GLY A 64 3.57 -9.75 -10.26
C GLY A 64 2.83 -8.67 -9.46
N ILE A 65 2.00 -9.09 -8.51
CA ILE A 65 1.27 -8.18 -7.62
C ILE A 65 1.84 -8.31 -6.21
N ILE A 66 2.13 -7.16 -5.61
CA ILE A 66 2.59 -7.06 -4.23
C ILE A 66 1.61 -6.21 -3.42
N GLY A 67 1.08 -6.80 -2.36
CA GLY A 67 0.29 -6.10 -1.34
C GLY A 67 1.20 -5.58 -0.25
N LEU A 68 0.93 -4.36 0.23
CA LEU A 68 1.63 -3.78 1.38
C LEU A 68 0.63 -3.57 2.51
N THR A 69 1.03 -3.97 3.71
CA THR A 69 0.25 -3.76 4.93
C THR A 69 1.08 -2.93 5.89
N LEU A 70 0.54 -1.77 6.28
CA LEU A 70 1.13 -0.86 7.25
C LEU A 70 0.14 -0.72 8.41
N VAL A 71 0.60 -1.01 9.62
CA VAL A 71 -0.23 -0.91 10.84
C VAL A 71 0.31 0.22 11.68
N TYR A 72 -0.60 1.08 12.13
CA TYR A 72 -0.33 2.21 13.00
C TYR A 72 -1.16 2.03 14.27
N GLU A 73 -0.58 2.40 15.40
CA GLU A 73 -1.27 2.41 16.68
C GLU A 73 -1.55 3.85 17.09
N THR A 74 -2.76 4.06 17.60
CA THR A 74 -3.23 5.34 18.13
C THR A 74 -3.79 5.11 19.53
N PRO A 75 -3.66 6.07 20.47
CA PRO A 75 -4.20 5.92 21.82
C PRO A 75 -5.73 5.75 21.88
N GLY A 76 -6.43 6.23 20.85
CA GLY A 76 -7.87 6.13 20.66
C GLY A 76 -8.21 6.30 19.18
N MET A 77 -9.49 6.55 18.87
CA MET A 77 -9.88 6.89 17.50
C MET A 77 -9.25 8.24 17.12
N ALA A 78 -8.49 8.27 16.03
CA ALA A 78 -7.92 9.50 15.49
C ALA A 78 -9.04 10.43 14.98
N ASP A 79 -8.84 11.73 15.13
CA ASP A 79 -9.76 12.74 14.60
C ASP A 79 -9.53 12.95 13.09
N GLU A 80 -8.29 12.79 12.63
CA GLU A 80 -7.93 12.89 11.21
C GLU A 80 -6.76 11.97 10.86
N ILE A 81 -6.90 11.22 9.78
CA ILE A 81 -5.82 10.49 9.13
C ILE A 81 -5.63 11.03 7.71
N ARG A 82 -4.38 11.37 7.38
CA ARG A 82 -4.00 11.84 6.05
C ARG A 82 -2.89 10.99 5.46
N ILE A 83 -3.07 10.58 4.21
CA ILE A 83 -2.06 9.87 3.42
C ILE A 83 -1.79 10.69 2.17
N ASP A 84 -0.55 11.13 1.98
CA ASP A 84 -0.12 11.72 0.70
C ASP A 84 0.36 10.61 -0.22
N TRP A 85 -0.39 10.27 -1.27
CA TRP A 85 0.10 9.33 -2.28
C TRP A 85 0.97 10.05 -3.32
N ARG A 86 2.17 9.55 -3.61
CA ARG A 86 3.08 10.22 -4.57
C ARG A 86 3.62 9.33 -5.67
N LEU A 87 3.21 8.06 -5.70
CA LEU A 87 3.69 7.06 -6.65
C LEU A 87 2.86 7.03 -7.94
N PHE A 88 2.67 8.20 -8.57
CA PHE A 88 2.07 8.28 -9.89
C PHE A 88 3.11 8.11 -10.98
N SER A 89 2.67 7.67 -12.16
CA SER A 89 3.49 7.60 -13.37
C SER A 89 2.71 8.13 -14.57
N GLU A 90 3.34 8.19 -15.74
CA GLU A 90 2.62 8.51 -16.99
C GLU A 90 1.53 7.46 -17.29
N ALA A 91 1.80 6.19 -16.94
CA ALA A 91 0.86 5.09 -17.12
C ALA A 91 -0.24 5.07 -16.04
N VAL A 92 0.07 5.51 -14.81
CA VAL A 92 -0.85 5.47 -13.66
C VAL A 92 -1.03 6.88 -13.11
N ARG A 93 -2.08 7.55 -13.61
CA ARG A 93 -2.47 8.92 -13.21
C ARG A 93 -3.68 8.97 -12.27
N LYS A 94 -4.38 7.85 -12.06
CA LYS A 94 -5.56 7.75 -11.21
C LYS A 94 -5.49 6.47 -10.40
N ILE A 95 -5.80 6.56 -9.11
CA ILE A 95 -5.80 5.44 -8.19
C ILE A 95 -7.07 5.48 -7.36
N GLU A 96 -7.75 4.35 -7.24
CA GLU A 96 -8.88 4.20 -6.35
C GLU A 96 -8.39 3.92 -4.93
N ALA A 97 -8.98 4.62 -3.97
CA ALA A 97 -8.69 4.43 -2.56
C ALA A 97 -10.00 4.27 -1.80
N THR A 98 -9.99 3.37 -0.81
CA THR A 98 -11.14 3.06 0.03
C THR A 98 -10.73 3.15 1.48
N THR A 99 -11.55 3.80 2.29
CA THR A 99 -11.42 3.88 3.75
C THR A 99 -12.61 3.21 4.43
N THR A 100 -12.42 2.73 5.65
CA THR A 100 -13.49 2.07 6.43
C THR A 100 -13.23 2.27 7.93
N ASP A 101 -14.20 2.85 8.65
CA ASP A 101 -14.28 2.98 10.12
C ASP A 101 -15.55 2.27 10.64
N PRO A 102 -15.78 2.26 11.97
CA PRO A 102 -17.06 1.83 12.53
C PRO A 102 -18.32 2.59 12.06
N PHE A 103 -18.19 3.77 11.44
CA PHE A 103 -19.30 4.60 10.96
C PHE A 103 -19.62 4.39 9.47
N GLY A 104 -18.71 3.82 8.68
CA GLY A 104 -18.94 3.46 7.29
C GLY A 104 -17.66 3.37 6.48
N GLY A 105 -17.81 3.34 5.15
CA GLY A 105 -16.70 3.40 4.22
C GLY A 105 -16.89 4.47 3.17
N ALA A 106 -15.77 5.00 2.67
CA ALA A 106 -15.75 5.97 1.59
C ALA A 106 -14.78 5.50 0.49
N THR A 107 -15.10 5.82 -0.75
CA THR A 107 -14.22 5.60 -1.90
C THR A 107 -13.92 6.93 -2.57
N MET A 108 -12.66 7.12 -2.95
CA MET A 108 -12.21 8.31 -3.66
C MET A 108 -11.19 7.94 -4.74
N THR A 109 -11.01 8.84 -5.69
CA THR A 109 -9.95 8.73 -6.70
C THR A 109 -8.86 9.75 -6.40
N LEU A 110 -7.62 9.29 -6.27
CA LEU A 110 -6.44 10.12 -6.12
C LEU A 110 -5.83 10.40 -7.49
N GLU A 111 -5.43 11.65 -7.69
CA GLU A 111 -4.76 12.15 -8.90
C GLU A 111 -3.51 12.94 -8.48
N PRO A 112 -2.49 13.14 -9.34
CA PRO A 112 -1.28 13.88 -8.99
C PRO A 112 -1.53 15.27 -8.39
N GLU A 113 -2.57 15.95 -8.87
CA GLU A 113 -2.98 17.28 -8.42
C GLU A 113 -3.88 17.23 -7.17
N LYS A 114 -4.42 16.05 -6.83
CA LYS A 114 -5.30 15.76 -5.69
C LYS A 114 -4.91 14.42 -5.07
N ASN A 115 -3.75 14.42 -4.45
CA ASN A 115 -3.07 13.19 -4.07
C ASN A 115 -3.16 12.83 -2.59
N ALA A 116 -3.88 13.66 -1.83
CA ALA A 116 -4.12 13.44 -0.41
C ALA A 116 -5.42 12.69 -0.22
N LEU A 117 -5.34 11.56 0.46
CA LEU A 117 -6.48 10.93 1.11
C LEU A 117 -6.57 11.50 2.52
N THR A 118 -7.72 12.06 2.87
CA THR A 118 -8.04 12.50 4.22
C THR A 118 -9.30 11.78 4.67
N TRP A 119 -9.28 11.26 5.88
CA TRP A 119 -10.33 10.45 6.47
C TRP A 119 -10.46 10.77 7.96
#